data_AF-A0A5T1B7D3-F1
#
_entry.id   AF-A0A5T1B7D3-F1
#
_cell.length_a   1.000
_cell.length_b   1.000
_cell.length_c   1.000
_cell.angle_alpha   90.00
_cell.angle_beta   90.00
_cell.angle_gamma   90.00
#
_symmetry.space_group_name_H-M   'P 1'
#
loop_
_entity.id
_entity.type
_entity.pdbx_description
1 polymer ?
#
loop_
_entity_poly.entity_id
_entity_poly.type
_entity_poly.pdbx_seq_one_letter_code
_entity_poly.pdbx_strand_id
1 'polypeptide(L)'
;MNTNFKFQNNTLFIFGIWDKTSIYKLKIKDFLALIQSKEVIFDFKDLKAIDTAGVRFFLALENDLKDKNIKITKEGLNSRFQTLFELCEKNYQRLSKTKKSHKNFSEYFIDLGKLSLELLKILRKFINFTGAFFTSLFLCLKNPKNFRFI
;
A
#
# COMPACT_ATOMS: atom_id res chain seq x y z
N MET A 1 10.78 -2.69 -18.07
CA MET A 1 9.55 -2.01 -18.56
C MET A 1 9.28 -0.85 -17.62
N ASN A 2 9.15 0.36 -18.16
CA ASN A 2 9.14 1.58 -17.34
C ASN A 2 7.71 2.03 -17.01
N THR A 3 7.55 2.55 -15.80
CA THR A 3 6.45 3.42 -15.39
C THR A 3 6.49 4.68 -16.26
N ASN A 4 5.43 4.92 -17.02
CA ASN A 4 5.32 6.10 -17.87
C ASN A 4 4.01 6.83 -17.57
N PHE A 5 4.06 8.15 -17.63
CA PHE A 5 2.90 9.01 -17.46
C PHE A 5 3.05 10.25 -18.34
N LYS A 6 1.91 10.83 -18.72
CA LYS A 6 1.87 12.09 -19.46
C LYS A 6 0.77 12.96 -18.86
N PHE A 7 1.04 14.24 -18.67
CA PHE A 7 0.02 15.20 -18.26
C PHE A 7 -0.37 16.08 -19.45
N GLN A 8 -1.66 16.12 -19.79
CA GLN A 8 -2.19 16.96 -20.86
C GLN A 8 -3.65 17.28 -20.56
N ASN A 9 -4.06 18.54 -20.79
CA ASN A 9 -5.44 18.99 -20.60
C ASN A 9 -6.07 18.49 -19.31
N ASN A 10 -5.41 18.73 -18.17
CA ASN A 10 -5.92 18.36 -16.87
C ASN A 10 -6.02 16.85 -16.58
N THR A 11 -5.56 16.04 -17.53
CA THR A 11 -5.63 14.59 -17.50
C THR A 11 -4.23 14.04 -17.37
N LEU A 12 -4.05 13.22 -16.35
CA LEU A 12 -2.87 12.41 -16.14
C LEU A 12 -3.12 11.04 -16.77
N PHE A 13 -2.49 10.82 -17.91
CA PHE A 13 -2.51 9.53 -18.59
C PHE A 13 -1.46 8.59 -17.99
N ILE A 14 -1.90 7.40 -17.60
CA ILE A 14 -1.13 6.43 -16.83
C ILE A 14 -0.88 5.20 -17.69
N PHE A 15 0.40 4.92 -17.97
CA PHE A 15 0.79 3.87 -18.91
C PHE A 15 1.74 2.85 -18.27
N GLY A 16 1.80 1.66 -18.87
CA GLY A 16 2.83 0.67 -18.56
C GLY A 16 2.52 -0.16 -17.31
N ILE A 17 3.57 -0.55 -16.58
CA ILE A 17 3.48 -1.46 -15.42
C ILE A 17 3.79 -0.69 -14.14
N TRP A 18 2.83 -0.68 -13.22
CA TRP A 18 2.90 0.01 -11.93
C TRP A 18 3.02 -1.00 -10.81
N ASP A 19 4.26 -1.37 -10.51
CA ASP A 19 4.60 -2.30 -9.44
C ASP A 19 5.62 -1.69 -8.47
N LYS A 20 5.93 -2.40 -7.39
CA LYS A 20 6.94 -1.97 -6.40
C LYS A 20 8.26 -1.52 -7.04
N THR A 21 8.72 -2.20 -8.10
CA THR A 21 10.02 -1.93 -8.73
C THR A 21 9.97 -0.71 -9.64
N SER A 22 8.86 -0.50 -10.36
CA SER A 22 8.70 0.64 -11.25
C SER A 22 8.40 1.93 -10.50
N ILE A 23 7.65 1.85 -9.39
CA ILE A 23 7.36 3.00 -8.52
C ILE A 23 8.61 3.47 -7.79
N TYR A 24 9.46 2.55 -7.33
CA TYR A 24 10.72 2.91 -6.66
C TYR A 24 11.62 3.79 -7.55
N LYS A 25 11.55 3.62 -8.87
CA LYS A 25 12.32 4.40 -9.84
C LYS A 25 11.70 5.76 -10.19
N LEU A 26 10.45 6.01 -9.79
CA LEU A 26 9.76 7.26 -10.08
C LEU A 26 10.23 8.40 -9.15
N LYS A 27 10.47 9.57 -9.76
CA LYS A 27 10.71 10.81 -9.01
C LYS A 27 9.36 11.50 -8.78
N ILE A 28 8.82 11.38 -7.57
CA ILE A 28 7.51 11.91 -7.17
C ILE A 28 7.36 13.43 -7.43
N LYS A 29 8.46 14.18 -7.38
CA LYS A 29 8.46 15.62 -7.66
C LYS A 29 7.96 15.94 -9.07
N ASP A 30 8.20 15.05 -10.03
CA ASP A 30 7.82 15.23 -11.43
C ASP A 30 6.30 15.15 -11.59
N PHE A 31 5.60 14.41 -10.73
CA PHE A 31 4.13 14.31 -10.72
C PHE A 31 3.46 15.55 -10.15
N LEU A 32 3.91 15.99 -8.97
CA LEU A 32 3.27 17.11 -8.25
C LEU A 32 3.49 18.45 -8.96
N ALA A 33 4.60 18.62 -9.68
CA ALA A 33 4.89 19.84 -10.42
C ALA A 33 3.97 20.04 -11.64
N LEU A 34 3.44 18.95 -12.21
CA LEU A 34 2.59 18.99 -13.40
C LEU A 34 1.14 19.35 -13.06
N ILE A 35 0.71 19.12 -11.82
CA ILE A 35 -0.65 19.35 -11.37
C ILE A 35 -0.78 20.78 -10.83
N GLN A 36 -1.30 21.68 -11.67
CA GLN A 36 -1.52 23.10 -11.32
C GLN A 36 -3.00 23.47 -11.17
N SER A 37 -3.88 22.52 -11.49
CA SER A 37 -5.31 22.69 -11.61
C SER A 37 -6.07 22.24 -10.36
N LYS A 38 -7.30 22.74 -10.21
CA LYS A 38 -8.20 22.37 -9.10
C LYS A 38 -8.90 21.03 -9.28
N GLU A 39 -8.90 20.49 -10.49
CA GLU A 39 -9.46 19.18 -10.80
C GLU A 39 -8.43 18.41 -11.62
N VAL A 40 -8.31 17.09 -11.46
CA VAL A 40 -7.42 16.25 -12.26
C VAL A 40 -8.10 14.93 -12.57
N ILE A 41 -8.00 14.46 -13.81
CA ILE A 41 -8.47 13.15 -14.23
C ILE A 41 -7.28 12.19 -14.25
N PHE A 42 -7.38 11.07 -13.56
CA PHE A 42 -6.44 9.95 -13.66
C PHE A 42 -6.99 8.94 -14.66
N ASP A 43 -6.39 8.88 -15.85
CA ASP A 43 -6.79 7.98 -16.92
C ASP A 43 -5.90 6.73 -16.93
N PHE A 44 -6.52 5.58 -16.65
CA PHE A 44 -5.90 4.25 -16.58
C PHE A 44 -6.14 3.39 -17.83
N LYS A 45 -6.73 3.93 -18.91
CA LYS A 45 -7.14 3.16 -20.09
C LYS A 45 -6.01 2.35 -20.72
N ASP A 46 -4.80 2.91 -20.75
CA ASP A 46 -3.60 2.30 -21.33
C ASP A 46 -2.67 1.68 -20.27
N LEU A 47 -3.19 1.44 -19.06
CA LEU A 47 -2.47 0.76 -18.00
C LEU A 47 -2.33 -0.73 -18.33
N LYS A 48 -1.09 -1.23 -18.40
CA LYS A 48 -0.81 -2.64 -18.71
C LYS A 48 -1.00 -3.55 -17.49
N ALA A 49 -0.47 -3.14 -16.34
CA ALA A 49 -0.56 -3.90 -15.10
C ALA A 49 -0.33 -2.99 -13.89
N ILE A 50 -0.97 -3.31 -12.77
CA ILE A 50 -0.77 -2.63 -11.49
C ILE A 50 -0.83 -3.64 -10.34
N ASP A 51 0.09 -3.52 -9.38
CA ASP A 51 0.08 -4.30 -8.14
C ASP A 51 -0.44 -3.46 -6.95
N THR A 52 -0.41 -4.05 -5.75
CA THR A 52 -0.83 -3.37 -4.52
C THR A 52 0.05 -2.17 -4.16
N ALA A 53 1.34 -2.17 -4.52
CA ALA A 53 2.22 -1.02 -4.32
C ALA A 53 1.83 0.14 -5.26
N GLY A 54 1.47 -0.16 -6.51
CA GLY A 54 0.91 0.78 -7.48
C GLY A 54 -0.38 1.41 -7.00
N VAL A 55 -1.33 0.60 -6.59
CA VAL A 55 -2.60 1.11 -6.05
C VAL A 55 -2.34 1.97 -4.81
N ARG A 56 -1.49 1.53 -3.88
CA ARG A 56 -1.12 2.31 -2.69
C ARG A 56 -0.49 3.65 -3.05
N PHE A 57 0.33 3.70 -4.11
CA PHE A 57 0.90 4.96 -4.60
C PHE A 57 -0.19 5.93 -5.05
N PHE A 58 -1.15 5.49 -5.87
CA PHE A 58 -2.22 6.37 -6.34
C PHE A 58 -3.17 6.80 -5.21
N LEU A 59 -3.53 5.90 -4.30
CA LEU A 59 -4.30 6.27 -3.10
C LEU A 59 -3.54 7.29 -2.23
N ALA A 60 -2.22 7.18 -2.18
CA ALA A 60 -1.40 8.15 -1.47
C ALA A 60 -1.39 9.51 -2.19
N LEU A 61 -1.19 9.51 -3.49
CA LEU A 61 -1.23 10.71 -4.31
C LEU A 61 -2.59 11.40 -4.25
N GLU A 62 -3.68 10.62 -4.27
CA GLU A 62 -5.04 11.13 -4.16
C GLU A 62 -5.26 11.90 -2.86
N ASN A 63 -4.82 11.35 -1.75
CA ASN A 63 -4.92 12.03 -0.45
C ASN A 63 -4.06 13.30 -0.40
N ASP A 64 -2.82 13.26 -0.92
CA ASP A 64 -1.95 14.45 -0.96
C ASP A 64 -2.53 15.60 -1.81
N LEU A 65 -3.27 15.26 -2.87
CA LEU A 65 -3.94 16.23 -3.73
C LEU A 65 -5.26 16.73 -3.11
N LYS A 66 -6.03 15.86 -2.45
CA LYS A 66 -7.22 16.26 -1.68
C LYS A 66 -6.86 17.24 -0.55
N ASP A 67 -5.74 17.02 0.15
CA ASP A 67 -5.22 17.96 1.16
C ASP A 67 -4.91 19.36 0.58
N LYS A 68 -4.71 19.46 -0.73
CA LYS A 68 -4.50 20.71 -1.47
C LYS A 68 -5.78 21.27 -2.13
N ASN A 69 -6.95 20.74 -1.78
CA ASN A 69 -8.25 21.07 -2.41
C ASN A 69 -8.31 20.78 -3.92
N ILE A 70 -7.61 19.74 -4.38
CA ILE A 70 -7.66 19.27 -5.77
C ILE A 70 -8.61 18.08 -5.84
N LYS A 71 -9.65 18.18 -6.67
CA LYS A 71 -10.61 17.12 -6.92
C LYS A 71 -10.05 16.13 -7.94
N ILE A 72 -10.24 14.84 -7.70
CA ILE A 72 -9.67 13.78 -8.54
C ILE A 72 -10.77 12.86 -9.01
N THR A 73 -10.77 12.55 -10.30
CA THR A 73 -11.63 11.52 -10.90
C THR A 73 -10.75 10.43 -11.50
N LYS A 74 -11.21 9.18 -11.42
CA LYS A 74 -10.53 8.02 -12.00
C LYS A 74 -11.33 7.53 -13.20
N GLU A 75 -10.67 7.38 -14.34
CA GLU A 75 -11.27 6.90 -15.59
C GLU A 75 -10.43 5.77 -16.19
N GLY A 76 -11.03 4.96 -17.07
CA GLY A 76 -10.30 3.91 -17.78
C GLY A 76 -9.87 2.70 -16.94
N LEU A 77 -10.35 2.56 -15.69
CA LEU A 77 -10.12 1.36 -14.89
C LEU A 77 -10.93 0.18 -15.44
N ASN A 78 -10.25 -0.93 -15.75
CA ASN A 78 -10.95 -2.19 -16.01
C ASN A 78 -11.47 -2.81 -14.70
N SER A 79 -12.41 -3.76 -14.81
CA SER A 79 -13.06 -4.39 -13.67
C SER A 79 -12.07 -5.00 -12.67
N ARG A 80 -11.01 -5.65 -13.16
CA ARG A 80 -9.96 -6.24 -12.32
C ARG A 80 -9.23 -5.20 -11.48
N PHE A 81 -8.82 -4.09 -12.10
CA PHE A 81 -8.10 -3.02 -11.40
C PHE A 81 -9.03 -2.28 -10.46
N GLN A 82 -10.30 -2.10 -10.84
CA GLN A 82 -11.31 -1.51 -9.96
C GLN A 82 -11.47 -2.32 -8.66
N THR A 83 -11.62 -3.64 -8.75
CA THR A 83 -11.67 -4.51 -7.56
C THR A 83 -10.40 -4.39 -6.70
N LEU A 84 -9.23 -4.33 -7.32
CA LEU A 84 -7.97 -4.16 -6.57
C LEU A 84 -7.90 -2.80 -5.85
N PHE A 85 -8.34 -1.72 -6.51
CA PHE A 85 -8.46 -0.40 -5.91
C PHE A 85 -9.40 -0.41 -4.71
N GLU A 86 -10.60 -0.96 -4.86
CA GLU A 86 -11.60 -1.04 -3.78
C GLU A 86 -11.08 -1.85 -2.57
N LEU A 87 -10.40 -2.98 -2.81
CA LEU A 87 -9.81 -3.78 -1.75
C LEU A 87 -8.71 -3.03 -0.99
N CYS A 88 -7.85 -2.33 -1.73
CA CYS A 88 -6.76 -1.56 -1.13
C CYS A 88 -7.29 -0.32 -0.40
N GLU A 89 -8.30 0.37 -0.93
CA GLU A 89 -8.91 1.56 -0.34
C GLU A 89 -9.60 1.24 0.98
N LYS A 90 -10.35 0.14 1.07
CA LYS A 90 -10.98 -0.33 2.33
C LYS A 90 -9.98 -0.54 3.47
N ASN A 91 -8.75 -0.91 3.14
CA ASN A 91 -7.69 -1.20 4.11
C ASN A 91 -6.61 -0.09 4.15
N TYR A 92 -6.82 1.01 3.43
CA TYR A 92 -5.83 2.06 3.32
C TYR A 92 -5.80 2.88 4.61
N GLN A 93 -4.68 2.79 5.32
CA GLN A 93 -4.38 3.68 6.43
C GLN A 93 -3.29 4.65 5.99
N ARG A 94 -3.65 5.94 5.91
CA ARG A 94 -2.68 7.01 5.72
C ARG A 94 -1.77 7.00 6.94
N LEU A 95 -0.48 6.80 6.73
CA LEU A 95 0.50 7.10 7.78
C LEU A 95 0.41 8.60 8.02
N SER A 96 -0.19 8.99 9.13
CA SER A 96 -0.17 10.38 9.54
C SER A 96 1.29 10.81 9.59
N LYS A 97 1.59 12.01 9.07
CA LYS A 97 2.88 12.63 9.35
C LYS A 97 2.92 12.78 10.86
N THR A 98 3.60 11.84 11.52
CA THR A 98 3.87 11.95 12.94
C THR A 98 4.58 13.28 13.05
N LYS A 99 3.93 14.26 13.69
CA LYS A 99 4.63 15.48 14.08
C LYS A 99 5.88 14.97 14.78
N LYS A 100 7.06 15.35 14.27
CA LYS A 100 8.31 15.12 14.98
C LYS A 100 8.17 15.90 16.28
N SER A 101 7.55 15.30 17.28
CA SER A 101 7.62 15.78 18.64
C SER A 101 9.11 15.74 18.98
N HIS A 102 9.65 16.85 19.48
CA HIS A 102 10.94 16.82 20.15
C HIS A 102 10.75 15.96 21.41
N LYS A 103 10.79 14.64 21.23
CA LYS A 103 10.66 13.71 22.34
C LYS A 103 11.89 13.84 23.21
N ASN A 104 11.68 14.25 24.46
CA ASN A 104 12.74 14.23 25.45
C ASN A 104 13.20 12.78 25.68
N PHE A 105 14.46 12.57 26.08
CA PHE A 105 15.04 11.23 26.27
C PHE A 105 14.17 10.29 27.11
N SER A 106 13.48 10.81 28.13
CA SER A 106 12.53 10.05 28.95
C SER A 106 11.37 9.46 28.13
N GLU A 107 10.75 10.26 27.26
CA GLU A 107 9.66 9.80 26.38
C GLU A 107 10.14 8.71 25.41
N TYR A 108 11.37 8.81 24.93
CA TYR A 108 11.98 7.79 24.08
C TYR A 108 12.07 6.44 24.79
N PHE A 109 12.59 6.39 26.02
CA PHE A 109 12.68 5.14 26.77
C PHE A 109 11.31 4.57 27.14
N ILE A 110 10.34 5.43 27.46
CA ILE A 110 8.96 5.01 27.70
C ILE A 110 8.36 4.34 26.45
N ASP A 111 8.53 4.95 25.28
CA ASP A 111 8.03 4.39 24.02
C ASP A 111 8.78 3.11 23.62
N LEU A 112 10.08 3.04 23.88
CA LEU A 112 10.89 1.83 23.67
C LEU A 112 10.37 0.68 24.54
N GLY A 113 10.05 0.96 25.81
CA GLY A 113 9.47 -0.03 26.73
C GLY A 113 8.11 -0.54 26.24
N LYS A 114 7.22 0.36 25.84
CA LYS A 114 5.91 0.01 25.26
C LYS A 114 6.07 -0.88 24.03
N LEU A 115 6.94 -0.48 23.10
CA LEU A 115 7.23 -1.23 21.87
C LEU A 115 7.79 -2.62 22.21
N SER A 116 8.70 -2.72 23.17
CA SER A 116 9.28 -4.00 23.60
C SER A 116 8.22 -4.96 24.14
N LEU A 117 7.26 -4.46 24.93
CA LEU A 117 6.15 -5.26 25.44
C LEU A 117 5.19 -5.72 24.32
N GLU A 118 4.91 -4.87 23.34
CA GLU A 118 4.12 -5.27 22.17
C GLU A 118 4.82 -6.34 21.34
N LEU A 119 6.12 -6.16 21.07
CA LEU A 119 6.92 -7.13 20.35
C LEU A 119 6.99 -8.47 21.09
N LEU A 120 7.06 -8.47 22.43
CA LEU A 120 7.00 -9.69 23.22
C LEU A 120 5.64 -10.41 23.06
N LYS A 121 4.52 -9.68 23.05
CA LYS A 121 3.20 -10.27 22.80
C LYS A 121 3.12 -10.88 21.39
N ILE A 122 3.67 -10.20 20.39
CA ILE A 122 3.72 -10.69 19.00
C ILE A 122 4.59 -11.94 18.92
N LEU A 123 5.77 -11.94 19.55
CA LEU A 123 6.68 -13.08 19.60
C LEU A 123 6.00 -14.31 20.22
N ARG A 124 5.27 -14.15 21.33
CA ARG A 124 4.50 -15.24 21.94
C ARG A 124 3.47 -15.83 20.98
N LYS A 125 2.71 -14.98 20.27
CA LYS A 125 1.76 -15.43 19.25
C LYS A 125 2.46 -16.17 18.11
N PHE A 126 3.60 -15.66 17.66
CA PHE A 126 4.39 -16.28 16.60
C PHE A 126 4.92 -17.67 17.00
N ILE A 127 5.43 -17.82 18.22
CA ILE A 127 5.88 -19.12 18.75
C ILE A 127 4.71 -20.10 18.82
N ASN A 128 3.56 -19.68 19.35
CA ASN A 128 2.35 -20.51 19.43
C ASN A 128 1.88 -20.96 18.03
N PHE A 129 1.83 -20.02 17.08
CA PHE A 129 1.47 -20.32 15.69
C PHE A 129 2.44 -21.32 15.05
N THR A 130 3.74 -21.08 15.21
CA THR A 130 4.80 -21.94 14.67
C THR A 130 4.69 -23.36 15.26
N GLY A 131 4.50 -23.47 16.57
CA GLY A 131 4.30 -24.76 17.24
C GLY A 131 3.05 -25.50 16.75
N ALA A 132 1.91 -24.80 16.62
CA ALA A 132 0.68 -25.37 16.09
C ALA A 132 0.83 -25.81 14.61
N PHE A 133 1.52 -25.00 13.81
CA PHE A 133 1.81 -25.30 12.41
C PHE A 133 2.65 -26.57 12.26
N PHE A 134 3.78 -26.67 12.97
CA PHE A 134 4.63 -27.86 12.90
C PHE A 134 3.97 -29.11 13.49
N THR A 135 3.19 -28.97 14.56
CA THR A 135 2.40 -30.07 15.11
C THR A 135 1.38 -30.57 14.07
N SER A 136 0.67 -29.66 13.42
CA SER A 136 -0.31 -29.98 12.38
C SER A 136 0.36 -30.61 11.15
N LEU A 137 1.51 -30.08 10.73
CA LEU A 137 2.30 -30.63 9.63
C LEU A 137 2.76 -32.06 9.94
N PHE A 138 3.25 -32.31 11.15
CA PHE A 138 3.68 -33.64 11.57
C PHE A 138 2.52 -34.63 11.65
N LEU A 139 1.36 -34.19 12.16
CA LEU A 139 0.14 -35.00 12.17
C LEU A 139 -0.33 -35.32 10.75
N CYS A 140 -0.23 -34.37 9.82
CA CYS A 140 -0.53 -34.57 8.41
C CYS A 140 0.41 -35.60 7.77
N LEU A 141 1.72 -35.50 8.02
CA LEU A 141 2.71 -36.47 7.52
C LEU A 141 2.50 -37.87 8.11
N LYS A 142 2.19 -37.98 9.40
CA LYS A 142 1.93 -39.28 10.06
C LYS A 142 0.60 -39.90 9.65
N ASN A 143 -0.44 -39.09 9.49
CA ASN A 143 -1.79 -39.52 9.18
C ASN A 143 -2.35 -38.74 7.99
N PRO A 144 -1.85 -39.00 6.77
CA PRO A 144 -2.22 -38.21 5.57
C PRO A 144 -3.71 -38.31 5.25
N LYS A 145 -4.41 -39.38 5.69
CA LYS A 145 -5.86 -39.55 5.54
C LYS A 145 -6.69 -38.52 6.34
N ASN A 146 -6.10 -37.90 7.37
CA ASN A 146 -6.77 -36.88 8.18
C ASN A 146 -6.69 -35.48 7.55
N PHE A 147 -5.87 -35.30 6.51
CA PHE A 147 -5.78 -34.05 5.76
C PHE A 147 -6.92 -33.99 4.73
N ARG A 148 -8.00 -33.30 5.07
CA ARG A 148 -9.09 -33.03 4.12
C ARG A 148 -8.71 -31.80 3.30
N PHE A 149 -8.52 -31.98 1.99
CA PHE A 149 -8.57 -30.87 1.04
C PHE A 149 -10.02 -30.40 0.98
N ILE A 150 -10.29 -29.25 1.59
CA ILE A 150 -11.52 -28.47 1.38
C ILE A 150 -11.16 -27.34 0.43
#